data_AF-A0A951G1H1-F1
#
_entry.id   AF-A0A951G1H1-F1
#
_cell.length_a   1.000
_cell.length_b   1.000
_cell.length_c   1.000
_cell.angle_alpha   90.00
_cell.angle_beta   90.00
_cell.angle_gamma   90.00
#
_symmetry.space_group_name_H-M   'P 1'
#
loop_
_entity.id
_entity.type
_entity.pdbx_description
1 polymer ?
#
loop_
_entity_poly.entity_id
_entity_poly.type
_entity_poly.pdbx_seq_one_letter_code
_entity_poly.pdbx_strand_id
1 'polypeptide(L)' 'MSSAIEDLKQLEDRILARISVLEAVAVAPGISARDVVAQLGVNRTSLYPVVRQLVSDGLPNKEGRGLWLTAR' A
#
# COMPACT_ATOMS: atom_id res chain seq x y z
N MET A 1 7.06 12.00 -26.80
CA MET A 1 6.51 12.20 -25.44
C MET A 1 7.71 12.25 -24.50
N SER A 2 7.88 13.31 -23.71
CA SER A 2 9.10 13.55 -22.92
C SER A 2 9.22 12.56 -21.74
N SER A 3 10.42 12.05 -21.45
CA SER A 3 10.73 11.15 -20.32
C SER A 3 10.13 11.65 -19.00
N ALA A 4 10.16 12.96 -18.77
CA ALA A 4 9.66 13.57 -17.54
C ALA A 4 8.16 13.36 -17.30
N ILE A 5 7.34 13.26 -18.37
CA ILE A 5 5.90 13.03 -18.24
C ILE A 5 5.63 11.58 -17.81
N GLU A 6 6.42 10.63 -18.30
CA GLU A 6 6.33 9.23 -17.92
C GLU A 6 6.75 9.02 -16.46
N ASP A 7 7.85 9.66 -16.05
CA ASP A 7 8.33 9.61 -14.67
C ASP A 7 7.30 10.17 -13.67
N LEU A 8 6.60 11.25 -14.05
CA LEU A 8 5.53 11.84 -13.25
C LEU A 8 4.34 10.88 -13.08
N LYS A 9 3.91 10.21 -14.15
CA LYS A 9 2.82 9.22 -14.09
C LYS A 9 3.18 8.04 -13.21
N GLN A 10 4.39 7.52 -13.35
CA GLN A 10 4.85 6.41 -12.50
C GLN A 10 4.94 6.82 -11.03
N LEU A 11 5.30 8.07 -10.74
CA LEU A 11 5.27 8.59 -9.38
C LEU A 11 3.84 8.71 -8.84
N GLU A 12 2.91 9.23 -9.65
CA GLU A 12 1.49 9.33 -9.29
C GLU A 12 0.90 7.95 -8.96
N ASP A 13 1.11 6.95 -9.84
CA ASP A 13 0.65 5.58 -9.63
C ASP A 13 1.20 4.97 -8.33
N ARG A 14 2.48 5.22 -8.04
CA ARG A 14 3.12 4.76 -6.80
C ARG A 14 2.54 5.43 -5.56
N ILE A 15 2.22 6.72 -5.63
CA ILE A 15 1.61 7.46 -4.53
C ILE A 15 0.19 6.95 -4.29
N LEU A 16 -0.63 6.83 -5.35
CA LEU A 16 -2.00 6.34 -5.26
C LEU A 16 -2.05 4.92 -4.66
N ALA A 17 -1.17 4.02 -5.11
CA ALA A 17 -1.09 2.67 -4.54
C ALA A 17 -0.77 2.67 -3.04
N ARG A 18 0.12 3.57 -2.58
CA ARG A 18 0.44 3.70 -1.15
C ARG A 18 -0.75 4.23 -0.36
N ILE A 19 -1.45 5.24 -0.88
CA ILE A 19 -2.64 5.81 -0.25
C ILE A 19 -3.71 4.74 -0.10
N SER A 20 -4.06 4.02 -1.17
CA SER A 20 -5.11 3.00 -1.13
C SER A 20 -4.82 1.87 -0.14
N VAL A 21 -3.55 1.48 0.04
CA VAL A 21 -3.17 0.51 1.07
C VAL A 21 -3.43 1.06 2.47
N LEU A 22 -3.02 2.30 2.74
CA LEU A 22 -3.23 2.92 4.06
C LEU A 22 -4.71 3.14 4.36
N GLU A 23 -5.50 3.53 3.36
CA GLU A 23 -6.96 3.64 3.48
C GLU A 23 -7.61 2.29 3.79
N ALA A 24 -7.20 1.21 3.13
CA ALA A 24 -7.71 -0.14 3.43
C ALA A 24 -7.42 -0.55 4.88
N VAL A 25 -6.21 -0.24 5.39
CA VAL A 25 -5.85 -0.48 6.79
C VAL A 25 -6.62 0.42 7.76
N ALA A 26 -6.90 1.66 7.37
CA ALA A 26 -7.71 2.60 8.16
C ALA A 26 -9.17 2.12 8.31
N VAL A 27 -9.75 1.63 7.22
CA VAL A 27 -11.13 1.11 7.17
C VAL A 27 -11.25 -0.19 7.95
N ALA A 28 -10.25 -1.07 7.87
CA ALA A 28 -10.25 -2.37 8.52
C ALA A 28 -8.94 -2.62 9.30
N PRO A 29 -8.79 -2.04 10.51
CA PRO A 29 -7.63 -2.32 11.35
C PRO A 29 -7.49 -3.82 11.62
N GLY A 30 -6.32 -4.38 11.35
CA GLY A 30 -6.01 -5.81 11.50
C GLY A 30 -6.18 -6.63 10.23
N ILE A 31 -6.57 -5.97 9.13
CA ILE A 31 -6.61 -6.58 7.81
C ILE A 31 -5.24 -7.18 7.45
N SER A 32 -5.24 -8.36 6.82
CA SER A 32 -4.00 -8.96 6.37
C SER A 32 -3.54 -8.35 5.05
N ALA A 33 -2.22 -8.39 4.79
CA ALA A 33 -1.68 -7.97 3.50
C ALA A 33 -2.34 -8.69 2.31
N ARG A 34 -2.75 -9.96 2.49
CA ARG A 34 -3.46 -10.74 1.46
C ARG A 34 -4.86 -10.17 1.20
N ASP A 35 -5.55 -9.75 2.25
CA ASP A 35 -6.92 -9.24 2.16
C ASP A 35 -6.94 -7.81 1.61
N VAL A 36 -5.95 -6.97 1.96
CA VAL A 36 -5.73 -5.66 1.32
C VAL A 36 -5.60 -5.81 -0.20
N VAL A 37 -4.76 -6.75 -0.63
CA VAL A 37 -4.55 -7.03 -2.06
C VAL A 37 -5.84 -7.54 -2.72
N ALA A 38 -6.60 -8.39 -2.04
CA ALA A 38 -7.87 -8.90 -2.55
C ALA A 38 -8.93 -7.80 -2.66
N GLN A 39 -9.01 -6.90 -1.67
CA GLN A 39 -9.98 -5.81 -1.60
C GLN A 39 -9.73 -4.75 -2.67
N LEU A 40 -8.47 -4.40 -2.93
CA LEU A 40 -8.14 -3.36 -3.90
C LEU A 40 -8.22 -3.86 -5.36
N GLY A 41 -8.36 -5.17 -5.60
CA GLY A 41 -8.56 -5.73 -6.94
C GLY A 41 -7.36 -5.54 -7.89
N VAL A 42 -6.22 -5.05 -7.37
CA VAL A 42 -5.00 -4.80 -8.14
C VAL A 42 -4.15 -6.07 -8.20
N ASN A 43 -3.30 -6.18 -9.23
CA ASN A 43 -2.42 -7.33 -9.40
C ASN A 43 -1.59 -7.58 -8.12
N ARG A 44 -1.66 -8.80 -7.58
CA ARG A 44 -0.96 -9.19 -6.35
C ARG A 44 0.54 -8.89 -6.39
N THR A 45 1.14 -9.02 -7.57
CA THR A 45 2.58 -8.84 -7.79
C THR A 45 3.00 -7.37 -7.68
N SER A 46 2.12 -6.42 -8.00
CA SER A 46 2.43 -4.99 -7.90
C SER A 46 2.17 -4.42 -6.50
N LEU A 47 1.16 -4.94 -5.80
CA LEU A 47 0.74 -4.35 -4.53
C LEU A 47 1.47 -4.91 -3.31
N TYR A 48 1.90 -6.17 -3.32
CA TYR A 48 2.63 -6.77 -2.20
C TYR A 48 3.96 -6.05 -1.88
N PRO A 49 4.78 -5.64 -2.87
CA PRO A 49 5.96 -4.81 -2.63
C PRO A 49 5.62 -3.47 -1.95
N VAL A 50 4.49 -2.86 -2.31
CA VAL A 50 4.04 -1.58 -1.72
C VAL A 50 3.71 -1.77 -0.24
N VAL A 51 2.93 -2.82 0.11
CA VAL A 51 2.62 -3.14 1.51
C VAL A 51 3.90 -3.40 2.30
N ARG A 52 4.83 -4.19 1.74
CA ARG A 52 6.11 -4.50 2.39
C ARG A 52 6.94 -3.24 2.65
N GLN A 53 7.02 -2.34 1.66
CA GLN A 53 7.75 -1.09 1.82
C GLN A 53 7.10 -0.21 2.88
N LEU A 54 5.77 -0.06 2.88
CA LEU A 54 5.06 0.74 3.89
C LEU A 54 5.30 0.22 5.32
N VAL A 55 5.29 -1.10 5.52
CA VAL A 55 5.63 -1.71 6.82
C VAL A 55 7.07 -1.41 7.20
N SER A 56 8.02 -1.48 6.24
CA SER A 56 9.41 -1.09 6.47
C SER A 56 9.56 0.39 6.80
N ASP A 57 8.69 1.24 6.24
CA ASP A 57 8.62 2.68 6.52
C ASP A 57 7.96 2.97 7.89
N GLY A 58 7.46 1.93 8.59
CA GLY A 58 6.80 2.06 9.91
C GLY A 58 5.41 2.67 9.87
N LEU A 59 4.76 2.70 8.70
CA LEU A 59 3.48 3.40 8.51
C LEU A 59 2.28 2.57 8.98
N PRO A 60 2.04 1.37 8.45
CA PRO A 60 1.34 0.36 9.21
C PRO A 60 2.35 -0.48 10.00
N ASN A 61 2.10 -0.64 11.30
CA ASN A 61 2.71 -1.70 12.07
C ASN A 61 2.13 -3.05 11.65
N LYS A 62 2.97 -4.10 11.70
CA LYS A 62 2.54 -5.46 11.42
C LYS A 62 2.56 -6.28 12.69
N GLU A 63 1.42 -6.82 13.07
CA GLU A 63 1.27 -7.68 14.24
C GLU A 63 0.65 -9.02 13.83
N GLY A 64 1.45 -10.08 13.93
CA GLY A 64 1.11 -11.38 13.34
C GLY A 64 0.86 -11.27 11.84
N ARG A 65 -0.38 -11.52 11.42
CA ARG A 65 -0.82 -11.37 10.02
C ARG A 65 -1.52 -10.04 9.74
N GLY A 66 -1.90 -9.30 10.78
CA GLY A 66 -2.67 -8.06 10.67
C GLY A 66 -1.78 -6.84 10.48
N LEU A 67 -2.35 -5.82 9.83
CA LEU A 67 -1.78 -4.50 9.66
C LEU A 67 -2.59 -3.50 10.48
N TRP A 68 -1.90 -2.64 11.23
CA TRP A 68 -2.49 -1.56 12.02
C TRP A 68 -1.81 -0.25 11.71
N LEU A 69 -2.56 0.83 11.51
CA LEU A 69 -1.93 2.14 11.39
C LEU A 69 -1.17 2.45 12.68
N THR A 70 0.05 2.95 12.54
CA THR A 70 0.81 3.44 13.67
C THR A 70 0.07 4.65 14.25
N ALA A 71 -0.53 4.50 15.43
CA ALA A 71 -1.03 5.62 16.20
C ALA A 71 0.19 6.48 16.58
N ARG A 72 0.24 7.71 16.08
CA ARG A 72 1.12 8.73 16.66
C ARG A 72 0.45 9.33 17.89
#